data_AF-A0A2G6DAD1-F1
#
_entry.id   AF-A0A2G6DAD1-F1
#
_cell.length_a   1.000
_cell.length_b   1.000
_cell.length_c   1.000
_cell.angle_alpha   90.00
_cell.angle_beta   90.00
_cell.angle_gamma   90.00
#
_symmetry.space_group_name_H-M   'P 1'
#
loop_
_entity.id
_entity.type
_entity.pdbx_description
1 polymer ?
#
loop_
_entity_poly.entity_id
_entity_poly.type
_entity_poly.pdbx_seq_one_letter_code
_entity_poly.pdbx_strand_id
1 'polypeptide(L)'
;MNKIYRGAFIVLLALQVVGCDSSEPAASQWYQTEATIKSAAELDDGMYAYSLSYPVTASKAVNKSGKPIVGPIVQNVFGLPYRPKIGQTLTIQYLVNEPVMYRVVQPWGVGDEAATVAGVYTYGHEVESFTLCDTKAGYWVTGQKVLLDTLRNASLDKSKQLKKPYQGVYAELRLAMLPKAEDGFAADYDHVVKVLEVKEWASDIPQSCRVAP
;
A
#
# COMPACT_ATOMS: atom_id res chain seq x y z
N MET A 1 20.65 55.13 58.69
CA MET A 1 22.07 55.52 58.57
C MET A 1 22.78 54.50 57.69
N ASN A 2 23.37 54.99 56.59
CA ASN A 2 24.10 54.24 55.57
C ASN A 2 25.33 53.47 56.10
N LYS A 3 25.61 52.30 55.49
CA LYS A 3 26.94 51.80 55.04
C LYS A 3 26.74 50.40 54.43
N ILE A 4 26.56 50.28 53.12
CA ILE A 4 27.59 49.97 52.09
C ILE A 4 28.43 48.73 52.46
N TYR A 5 28.18 47.60 51.78
CA TYR A 5 29.16 46.53 51.57
C TYR A 5 29.13 46.02 50.12
N ARG A 6 30.23 46.35 49.45
CA ARG A 6 30.97 45.70 48.35
C ARG A 6 30.24 44.67 47.48
N GLY A 7 30.13 45.04 46.20
CA GLY A 7 29.71 44.16 45.11
C GLY A 7 30.66 42.99 44.88
N ALA A 8 30.05 41.83 44.65
CA ALA A 8 30.68 40.70 44.01
C ALA A 8 30.36 40.78 42.51
N PHE A 9 31.41 40.99 41.70
CA PHE A 9 31.34 40.89 40.25
C PHE A 9 31.37 39.39 39.91
N ILE A 10 30.20 38.80 39.65
CA ILE A 10 30.13 37.45 39.08
C ILE A 10 30.20 37.62 37.57
N VAL A 11 31.37 37.31 37.00
CA VAL A 11 31.52 37.11 35.56
C VAL A 11 30.83 35.79 35.23
N LEU A 12 29.59 35.85 34.72
CA LEU A 12 28.97 34.69 34.08
C LEU A 12 29.66 34.50 32.72
N LEU A 13 30.55 33.52 32.66
CA LEU A 13 31.11 33.02 31.41
C LEU A 13 29.96 32.34 30.65
N ALA A 14 29.35 33.02 29.69
CA ALA A 14 28.41 32.41 28.77
C ALA A 14 29.19 31.43 27.87
N LEU A 15 29.14 30.13 28.19
CA LEU A 15 29.46 29.10 27.20
C LEU A 15 28.43 29.25 26.08
N GLN A 16 28.88 29.71 24.91
CA GLN A 16 28.12 29.53 23.70
C GLN A 16 28.10 28.03 23.39
N VAL A 17 26.98 27.40 23.71
CA VAL A 17 26.67 26.07 23.21
C VAL A 17 26.58 26.24 21.70
N VAL A 18 27.57 25.71 20.99
CA VAL A 18 27.51 25.54 19.53
C VAL A 18 26.22 24.77 19.27
N GLY A 19 25.21 25.46 18.74
CA GLY A 19 24.00 24.83 18.28
C GLY A 19 24.41 23.81 17.23
N CYS A 20 24.19 22.52 17.51
CA CYS A 20 24.05 21.55 16.45
C CYS A 20 22.92 22.07 15.57
N ASP A 21 23.26 22.53 14.38
CA ASP A 21 22.32 22.85 13.32
C ASP A 21 21.74 21.51 12.85
N SER A 22 20.84 20.94 13.66
CA SER A 22 20.01 19.82 13.27
C SER A 22 18.89 20.37 12.38
N SER A 23 19.27 20.89 11.21
CA SER A 23 18.34 20.99 10.11
C SER A 23 17.99 19.55 9.74
N GLU A 24 16.94 19.00 10.34
CA GLU A 24 16.31 17.80 9.81
C GLU A 24 16.11 18.03 8.30
N PRO A 25 16.60 17.14 7.43
CA PRO A 25 16.34 17.29 6.01
C PRO A 25 14.83 17.33 5.84
N ALA A 26 14.33 18.43 5.26
CA ALA A 26 12.90 18.61 4.99
C ALA A 26 12.34 17.32 4.38
N ALA A 27 11.25 16.80 4.97
CA ALA A 27 10.62 15.56 4.53
C ALA A 27 10.51 15.55 3.00
N SER A 28 11.08 14.54 2.37
CA SER A 28 11.13 14.49 0.91
C SER A 28 9.70 14.48 0.35
N GLN A 29 9.43 15.40 -0.57
CA GLN A 29 8.14 15.52 -1.22
C GLN A 29 7.86 14.29 -2.10
N TRP A 30 6.61 13.80 -2.07
CA TRP A 30 6.10 12.78 -2.99
C TRP A 30 5.71 13.41 -4.32
N TYR A 31 6.11 12.80 -5.44
CA TYR A 31 5.72 13.19 -6.79
C TYR A 31 4.99 12.05 -7.49
N GLN A 32 3.84 12.33 -8.10
CA GLN A 32 3.03 11.33 -8.79
C GLN A 32 3.47 11.15 -10.24
N THR A 33 3.53 9.91 -10.71
CA THR A 33 3.85 9.55 -12.09
C THR A 33 3.14 8.25 -12.49
N GLU A 34 3.25 7.88 -13.75
CA GLU A 34 2.79 6.60 -14.27
C GLU A 34 3.96 5.63 -14.42
N ALA A 35 3.71 4.39 -14.00
CA ALA A 35 4.68 3.31 -14.06
C ALA A 35 4.13 2.15 -14.89
N THR A 36 4.94 1.59 -15.79
CA THR A 36 4.53 0.48 -16.66
C THR A 36 5.20 -0.82 -16.24
N ILE A 37 4.42 -1.90 -16.19
CA ILE A 37 4.96 -3.26 -16.03
C ILE A 37 5.64 -3.68 -17.33
N LYS A 38 6.96 -3.90 -17.31
CA LYS A 38 7.77 -4.18 -18.52
C LYS A 38 8.00 -5.67 -18.75
N SER A 39 8.08 -6.45 -17.68
CA SER A 39 8.28 -7.90 -17.76
C SER A 39 7.64 -8.59 -16.56
N ALA A 40 7.33 -9.87 -16.73
CA ALA A 40 6.93 -10.79 -15.67
C ALA A 40 7.63 -12.12 -15.88
N ALA A 41 8.12 -12.73 -14.81
CA ALA A 41 8.79 -14.04 -14.81
C ALA A 41 8.31 -14.86 -13.62
N GLU A 42 8.05 -16.14 -13.86
CA GLU A 42 7.78 -17.12 -12.80
C GLU A 42 9.11 -17.50 -12.11
N LEU A 43 9.04 -17.74 -10.81
CA LEU A 43 10.13 -18.16 -9.94
C LEU A 43 9.95 -19.63 -9.56
N ASP A 44 11.01 -20.27 -9.04
CA ASP A 44 11.03 -21.71 -8.72
C ASP A 44 10.00 -22.11 -7.63
N ASP A 45 9.48 -21.15 -6.86
CA ASP A 45 8.48 -21.35 -5.81
C ASP A 45 7.02 -21.13 -6.30
N GLY A 46 6.82 -20.95 -7.60
CA GLY A 46 5.51 -20.67 -8.22
C GLY A 46 5.04 -19.23 -8.02
N MET A 47 5.86 -18.37 -7.41
CA MET A 47 5.60 -16.94 -7.33
C MET A 47 6.12 -16.24 -8.58
N TYR A 48 5.65 -15.02 -8.82
CA TYR A 48 6.05 -14.19 -9.94
C TYR A 48 6.87 -12.99 -9.47
N ALA A 49 7.89 -12.67 -10.25
CA ALA A 49 8.59 -11.40 -10.23
C ALA A 49 8.17 -10.56 -11.44
N TYR A 50 8.18 -9.23 -11.30
CA TYR A 50 7.94 -8.32 -12.40
C TYR A 50 8.83 -7.08 -12.31
N SER A 51 9.05 -6.43 -13.45
CA SER A 51 9.74 -5.15 -13.49
C SER A 51 8.76 -4.00 -13.73
N LEU A 52 8.89 -2.95 -12.92
CA LEU A 52 8.14 -1.71 -13.01
C LEU A 52 9.07 -0.60 -13.48
N SER A 53 8.69 0.11 -14.54
CA SER A 53 9.49 1.21 -15.10
C SER A 53 8.73 2.52 -15.09
N TYR A 54 9.36 3.58 -14.60
CA TYR A 54 8.74 4.91 -14.52
C TYR A 54 9.76 6.04 -14.74
N PRO A 55 9.34 7.15 -15.36
CA PRO A 55 10.16 8.34 -15.47
C PRO A 55 10.21 9.09 -14.12
N VAL A 56 11.34 9.76 -13.86
CA VAL A 56 11.57 10.51 -12.61
C VAL A 56 11.84 11.98 -12.89
N THR A 57 10.94 12.59 -13.68
CA THR A 57 11.08 13.95 -14.24
C THR A 57 11.23 15.04 -13.18
N ALA A 58 10.67 14.84 -11.99
CA ALA A 58 10.78 15.78 -10.88
C ALA A 58 11.92 15.45 -9.89
N SER A 59 12.77 14.45 -10.18
CA SER A 59 13.82 14.05 -9.23
C SER A 59 14.87 15.13 -9.02
N LYS A 60 15.29 15.29 -7.77
CA LYS A 60 16.45 16.10 -7.35
C LYS A 60 17.64 15.23 -6.93
N ALA A 61 17.49 13.91 -7.03
CA ALA A 61 18.53 12.97 -6.61
C ALA A 61 19.70 13.00 -7.58
N VAL A 62 20.91 12.83 -7.03
CA VAL A 62 22.15 12.68 -7.78
C VAL A 62 22.79 11.34 -7.43
N ASN A 63 23.52 10.76 -8.38
CA ASN A 63 24.31 9.56 -8.11
C ASN A 63 25.57 9.89 -7.30
N LYS A 64 26.39 8.88 -6.98
CA LYS A 64 27.64 9.05 -6.22
C LYS A 64 28.64 10.04 -6.85
N SER A 65 28.50 10.33 -8.15
CA SER A 65 29.34 11.29 -8.88
C SER A 65 28.71 12.69 -8.97
N GLY A 66 27.60 12.95 -8.28
CA GLY A 66 26.89 14.22 -8.32
C GLY A 66 26.07 14.45 -9.59
N LYS A 67 25.92 13.45 -10.47
CA LYS A 67 25.12 13.59 -11.70
C LYS A 67 23.63 13.35 -11.42
N PRO A 68 22.72 14.19 -11.96
CA PRO A 68 21.28 13.99 -11.78
C PRO A 68 20.79 12.62 -12.24
N ILE A 69 19.84 12.05 -11.48
CA ILE A 69 19.12 10.84 -11.85
C ILE A 69 17.88 11.25 -12.65
N VAL A 70 17.91 11.03 -13.97
CA VAL A 70 16.86 11.49 -14.90
C VAL A 70 15.91 10.39 -15.40
N GLY A 71 16.20 9.12 -15.10
CA GLY A 71 15.34 7.97 -15.41
C GLY A 71 15.45 7.44 -16.85
N PRO A 72 14.61 6.44 -17.21
CA PRO A 72 13.62 5.79 -16.35
C PRO A 72 14.28 4.95 -15.25
N ILE A 73 13.64 4.89 -14.09
CA ILE A 73 14.00 3.91 -13.05
C ILE A 73 13.28 2.61 -13.39
N VAL A 74 13.97 1.49 -13.17
CA VAL A 74 13.41 0.14 -13.27
C VAL A 74 13.54 -0.53 -11.91
N GLN A 75 12.43 -0.98 -11.35
CA GLN A 75 12.35 -1.68 -10.06
C GLN A 75 11.89 -3.11 -10.30
N ASN A 76 12.58 -4.08 -9.68
CA ASN A 76 12.13 -5.47 -9.67
C ASN A 76 11.32 -5.72 -8.41
N VAL A 77 10.13 -6.28 -8.57
CA VAL A 77 9.20 -6.61 -7.50
C VAL A 77 8.97 -8.12 -7.51
N PHE A 78 8.90 -8.73 -6.33
CA PHE A 78 8.86 -10.18 -6.15
C PHE A 78 7.66 -10.59 -5.30
N GLY A 79 7.26 -11.86 -5.40
CA GLY A 79 6.29 -12.45 -4.48
C GLY A 79 4.83 -12.20 -4.85
N LEU A 80 4.49 -12.10 -6.14
CA LEU A 80 3.10 -12.18 -6.58
C LEU A 80 2.68 -13.64 -6.76
N PRO A 81 1.53 -14.09 -6.22
CA PRO A 81 1.07 -15.48 -6.38
C PRO A 81 0.35 -15.73 -7.71
N TYR A 82 0.46 -14.81 -8.67
CA TYR A 82 -0.18 -14.87 -9.98
C TYR A 82 0.65 -14.06 -10.98
N ARG A 83 0.45 -14.33 -12.27
CA ARG A 83 1.13 -13.61 -13.34
C ARG A 83 0.57 -12.19 -13.51
N PRO A 84 1.37 -11.12 -13.32
CA PRO A 84 0.89 -9.76 -13.52
C PRO A 84 0.78 -9.42 -15.01
N LYS A 85 -0.17 -8.53 -15.33
CA LYS A 85 -0.44 -8.09 -16.70
C LYS A 85 0.67 -7.21 -17.28
N ILE A 86 1.37 -7.68 -18.30
CA ILE A 86 2.45 -6.93 -18.94
C ILE A 86 1.87 -5.74 -19.72
N GLY A 87 2.54 -4.59 -19.67
CA GLY A 87 2.07 -3.35 -20.31
C GLY A 87 1.00 -2.60 -19.52
N GLN A 88 0.52 -3.15 -18.40
CA GLN A 88 -0.33 -2.41 -17.47
C GLN A 88 0.39 -1.17 -16.95
N THR A 89 -0.35 -0.07 -16.84
CA THR A 89 0.10 1.16 -16.18
C THR A 89 -0.49 1.26 -14.77
N LEU A 90 0.34 1.65 -13.81
CA LEU A 90 -0.01 1.91 -12.43
C LEU A 90 0.30 3.37 -12.11
N THR A 91 -0.60 4.03 -11.39
CA THR A 91 -0.30 5.33 -10.78
C THR A 91 0.55 5.09 -9.55
N ILE A 92 1.71 5.75 -9.46
CA ILE A 92 2.61 5.67 -8.31
C ILE A 92 3.00 7.06 -7.82
N GLN A 93 3.51 7.12 -6.61
CA GLN A 93 4.27 8.26 -6.09
C GLN A 93 5.69 7.82 -5.77
N TYR A 94 6.69 8.65 -6.08
CA TYR A 94 8.08 8.45 -5.66
C TYR A 94 8.60 9.66 -4.85
N LEU A 95 9.62 9.45 -4.02
CA LEU A 95 10.26 10.53 -3.28
C LEU A 95 11.21 11.34 -4.18
N VAL A 96 11.01 12.65 -4.28
CA VAL A 96 11.81 13.52 -5.17
C VAL A 96 13.32 13.43 -4.90
N ASN A 97 13.73 13.30 -3.63
CA ASN A 97 15.13 13.20 -3.24
C ASN A 97 15.66 11.75 -3.22
N GLU A 98 14.78 10.75 -3.29
CA GLU A 98 15.12 9.33 -3.31
C GLU A 98 14.15 8.58 -4.26
N PRO A 99 14.28 8.78 -5.59
CA PRO A 99 13.26 8.36 -6.56
C PRO A 99 13.15 6.84 -6.73
N VAL A 100 14.03 6.07 -6.08
CA VAL A 100 13.91 4.60 -6.00
C VAL A 100 12.85 4.15 -5.00
N MET A 101 12.52 5.00 -4.01
CA MET A 101 11.45 4.74 -3.05
C MET A 101 10.12 5.20 -3.65
N TYR A 102 9.19 4.27 -3.81
CA TYR A 102 7.88 4.53 -4.39
C TYR A 102 6.76 3.81 -3.65
N ARG A 103 5.54 4.29 -3.84
CA ARG A 103 4.29 3.66 -3.39
C ARG A 103 3.25 3.68 -4.49
N VAL A 104 2.44 2.64 -4.58
CA VAL A 104 1.30 2.59 -5.51
C VAL A 104 0.17 3.47 -4.98
N VAL A 105 -0.44 4.26 -5.85
CA VAL A 105 -1.61 5.08 -5.54
C VAL A 105 -2.87 4.25 -5.74
N GLN A 106 -3.80 4.36 -4.81
CA GLN A 106 -5.05 3.60 -4.81
C GLN A 106 -6.25 4.50 -4.50
N PRO A 107 -7.48 4.09 -4.84
CA PRO A 107 -8.67 4.91 -4.66
C PRO A 107 -8.95 5.32 -3.21
N TRP A 108 -8.48 4.53 -2.25
CA TRP A 108 -8.69 4.73 -0.81
C TRP A 108 -7.43 5.24 -0.09
N GLY A 109 -6.45 5.83 -0.79
CA GLY A 109 -5.28 6.47 -0.17
C GLY A 109 -3.96 5.96 -0.72
N VAL A 110 -2.89 5.99 0.09
CA VAL A 110 -1.53 5.64 -0.32
C VAL A 110 -0.76 5.01 0.83
N GLY A 111 -0.14 3.85 0.61
CA GLY A 111 0.70 3.18 1.62
C GLY A 111 -0.01 3.01 2.98
N ASP A 112 0.60 3.52 4.04
CA ASP A 112 0.05 3.45 5.41
C ASP A 112 -1.09 4.43 5.68
N GLU A 113 -1.29 5.42 4.80
CA GLU A 113 -2.42 6.37 4.85
C GLU A 113 -3.68 5.80 4.18
N ALA A 114 -3.63 4.54 3.70
CA ALA A 114 -4.77 3.85 3.13
C ALA A 114 -5.92 3.76 4.14
N ALA A 115 -7.05 4.37 3.81
CA ALA A 115 -8.28 4.26 4.58
C ALA A 115 -8.79 2.81 4.58
N THR A 116 -9.46 2.45 5.67
CA THR A 116 -10.24 1.21 5.74
C THR A 116 -11.46 1.35 4.85
N VAL A 117 -11.77 0.29 4.10
CA VAL A 117 -12.92 0.22 3.21
C VAL A 117 -13.81 -0.96 3.58
N ALA A 118 -15.12 -0.73 3.53
CA ALA A 118 -16.13 -1.74 3.82
C ALA A 118 -16.57 -2.47 2.55
N GLY A 119 -16.86 -3.76 2.68
CA GLY A 119 -17.33 -4.56 1.56
C GLY A 119 -17.77 -5.97 1.95
N VAL A 120 -18.09 -6.74 0.93
CA VAL A 120 -18.47 -8.14 1.04
C VAL A 120 -17.31 -9.01 0.57
N TYR A 121 -16.75 -9.78 1.47
CA TYR A 121 -15.75 -10.80 1.18
C TYR A 121 -16.44 -12.15 0.93
N THR A 122 -16.10 -12.80 -0.19
CA THR A 122 -16.64 -14.12 -0.56
C THR A 122 -15.49 -15.08 -0.86
N TYR A 123 -15.56 -16.27 -0.28
CA TYR A 123 -14.59 -17.33 -0.51
C TYR A 123 -15.27 -18.64 -0.92
N GLY A 124 -14.62 -19.37 -1.83
CA GLY A 124 -15.08 -20.68 -2.28
C GLY A 124 -14.10 -21.31 -3.27
N HIS A 125 -14.54 -22.39 -3.92
CA HIS A 125 -13.76 -22.98 -5.01
C HIS A 125 -13.61 -21.94 -6.13
N GLU A 126 -12.37 -21.60 -6.47
CA GLU A 126 -12.02 -20.66 -7.54
C GLU A 126 -12.47 -19.19 -7.30
N VAL A 127 -12.88 -18.87 -6.07
CA VAL A 127 -13.35 -17.54 -5.69
C VAL A 127 -12.68 -17.09 -4.40
N GLU A 128 -11.95 -15.99 -4.46
CA GLU A 128 -11.49 -15.24 -3.30
C GLU A 128 -11.63 -13.75 -3.64
N SER A 129 -12.80 -13.19 -3.33
CA SER A 129 -13.20 -11.87 -3.82
C SER A 129 -13.62 -10.92 -2.72
N PHE A 130 -13.51 -9.63 -3.00
CA PHE A 130 -14.04 -8.56 -2.18
C PHE A 130 -14.76 -7.57 -3.08
N THR A 131 -16.00 -7.23 -2.76
CA THR A 131 -16.79 -6.22 -3.46
C THR A 131 -17.06 -5.07 -2.50
N LEU A 132 -16.63 -3.86 -2.85
CA LEU A 132 -16.85 -2.69 -2.00
C LEU A 132 -18.35 -2.40 -1.86
N CYS A 133 -18.77 -2.00 -0.66
CA CYS A 133 -20.12 -1.53 -0.43
C CYS A 133 -20.44 -0.35 -1.37
N ASP A 134 -21.66 -0.32 -1.88
CA ASP A 134 -22.20 0.71 -2.78
C ASP A 134 -21.50 0.81 -4.14
N THR A 135 -20.74 -0.22 -4.52
CA THR A 135 -20.10 -0.30 -5.84
C THR A 135 -20.42 -1.61 -6.56
N LYS A 136 -20.00 -1.70 -7.82
CA LYS A 136 -19.97 -2.95 -8.60
C LYS A 136 -18.57 -3.54 -8.76
N ALA A 137 -17.56 -2.87 -8.21
CA ALA A 137 -16.17 -3.23 -8.47
C ALA A 137 -15.82 -4.49 -7.67
N GLY A 138 -15.54 -5.57 -8.40
CA GLY A 138 -15.08 -6.83 -7.85
C GLY A 138 -13.56 -6.88 -7.84
N TYR A 139 -12.99 -7.18 -6.68
CA TYR A 139 -11.55 -7.32 -6.50
C TYR A 139 -11.20 -8.78 -6.21
N TRP A 140 -10.18 -9.32 -6.87
CA TRP A 140 -9.54 -10.55 -6.42
C TRP A 140 -8.70 -10.24 -5.18
N VAL A 141 -8.81 -11.06 -4.15
CA VAL A 141 -8.14 -10.85 -2.87
C VAL A 141 -6.92 -11.76 -2.75
N THR A 142 -5.82 -11.20 -2.28
CA THR A 142 -4.65 -11.93 -1.79
C THR A 142 -4.17 -11.36 -0.46
N GLY A 143 -3.23 -12.01 0.22
CA GLY A 143 -2.75 -11.56 1.52
C GLY A 143 -2.16 -12.67 2.37
N GLN A 144 -1.76 -12.30 3.59
CA GLN A 144 -1.25 -13.27 4.54
C GLN A 144 -2.37 -14.21 4.98
N LYS A 145 -2.05 -15.51 5.05
CA LYS A 145 -2.99 -16.56 5.47
C LYS A 145 -3.67 -16.24 6.80
N VAL A 146 -2.92 -15.75 7.79
CA VAL A 146 -3.43 -15.38 9.12
C VAL A 146 -4.51 -14.30 9.08
N LEU A 147 -4.46 -13.38 8.12
CA LEU A 147 -5.48 -12.34 7.94
C LEU A 147 -6.72 -12.89 7.24
N LEU A 148 -6.51 -13.73 6.22
CA LEU A 148 -7.59 -14.20 5.36
C LEU A 148 -8.37 -15.38 5.94
N ASP A 149 -7.74 -16.25 6.72
CA ASP A 149 -8.39 -17.47 7.23
C ASP A 149 -9.67 -17.20 8.02
N THR A 150 -9.70 -16.13 8.82
CA THR A 150 -10.90 -15.72 9.55
C THR A 150 -12.06 -15.46 8.61
N LEU A 151 -11.82 -14.70 7.53
CA LEU A 151 -12.85 -14.35 6.55
C LEU A 151 -13.24 -15.57 5.68
N ARG A 152 -12.25 -16.38 5.29
CA ARG A 152 -12.46 -17.63 4.54
C ARG A 152 -13.36 -18.57 5.31
N ASN A 153 -13.05 -18.83 6.57
CA ASN A 153 -13.82 -19.71 7.43
C ASN A 153 -15.25 -19.19 7.62
N ALA A 154 -15.41 -17.89 7.87
CA ALA A 154 -16.73 -17.27 8.00
C ALA A 154 -17.60 -17.45 6.74
N SER A 155 -17.03 -17.20 5.55
CA SER A 155 -17.72 -17.38 4.28
C SER A 155 -18.08 -18.85 4.01
N LEU A 156 -17.17 -19.78 4.32
CA LEU A 156 -17.41 -21.23 4.19
C LEU A 156 -18.48 -21.73 5.16
N ASP A 157 -18.46 -21.29 6.41
CA ASP A 157 -19.40 -21.73 7.43
C ASP A 157 -20.81 -21.21 7.14
N LYS A 158 -20.93 -19.96 6.68
CA LYS A 158 -22.20 -19.42 6.16
C LYS A 158 -22.70 -20.21 4.94
N SER A 159 -21.79 -20.60 4.04
CA SER A 159 -22.14 -21.44 2.89
C SER A 159 -22.70 -22.81 3.30
N LYS A 160 -22.09 -23.46 4.30
CA LYS A 160 -22.58 -24.72 4.87
C LYS A 160 -23.94 -24.56 5.56
N GLN A 161 -24.09 -23.52 6.37
CA GLN A 161 -25.31 -23.21 7.11
C GLN A 161 -26.49 -23.00 6.17
N LEU A 162 -26.30 -22.22 5.11
CA LEU A 162 -27.34 -21.90 4.13
C LEU A 162 -27.50 -22.97 3.04
N LYS A 163 -26.60 -23.97 2.99
CA LYS A 163 -26.52 -24.98 1.93
C LYS A 163 -26.47 -24.36 0.53
N LYS A 164 -25.77 -23.23 0.41
CA LYS A 164 -25.57 -22.50 -0.84
C LYS A 164 -24.09 -22.12 -0.95
N PRO A 165 -23.45 -22.26 -2.11
CA PRO A 165 -22.04 -21.89 -2.27
C PRO A 165 -21.86 -20.37 -2.26
N TYR A 166 -20.62 -19.92 -2.12
CA TYR A 166 -20.20 -18.53 -2.33
C TYR A 166 -20.97 -17.50 -1.49
N GLN A 167 -21.19 -17.81 -0.21
CA GLN A 167 -21.87 -16.87 0.69
C GLN A 167 -20.90 -15.82 1.22
N GLY A 168 -21.17 -14.56 0.90
CA GLY A 168 -20.37 -13.43 1.35
C GLY A 168 -20.59 -13.06 2.82
N VAL A 169 -19.54 -12.50 3.42
CA VAL A 169 -19.52 -11.94 4.77
C VAL A 169 -19.08 -10.47 4.70
N TYR A 170 -19.58 -9.66 5.63
CA TYR A 170 -19.14 -8.27 5.73
C TYR A 170 -17.71 -8.19 6.26
N ALA A 171 -16.90 -7.29 5.69
CA ALA A 171 -15.57 -7.00 6.20
C ALA A 171 -15.17 -5.54 5.97
N GLU A 172 -14.41 -5.01 6.92
CA GLU A 172 -13.72 -3.72 6.84
C GLU A 172 -12.22 -3.96 6.73
N LEU A 173 -11.65 -3.63 5.58
CA LEU A 173 -10.30 -4.02 5.19
C LEU A 173 -9.43 -2.81 4.91
N ARG A 174 -8.16 -2.89 5.30
CA ARG A 174 -7.12 -2.03 4.73
C ARG A 174 -6.47 -2.77 3.57
N LEU A 175 -6.51 -2.18 2.39
CA LEU A 175 -6.10 -2.83 1.14
C LEU A 175 -4.90 -2.11 0.50
N ALA A 176 -4.07 -2.88 -0.22
CA ALA A 176 -3.10 -2.38 -1.19
C ALA A 176 -3.49 -2.84 -2.59
N MET A 177 -3.56 -1.90 -3.55
CA MET A 177 -3.73 -2.25 -4.96
C MET A 177 -2.48 -2.95 -5.51
N LEU A 178 -2.70 -4.04 -6.25
CA LEU A 178 -1.65 -4.79 -6.94
C LEU A 178 -1.85 -4.75 -8.46
N PRO A 179 -0.84 -5.13 -9.25
CA PRO A 179 -1.02 -5.42 -10.67
C PRO A 179 -2.23 -6.32 -10.93
N LYS A 180 -2.95 -6.09 -12.03
CA LYS A 180 -4.00 -6.99 -12.49
C LYS A 180 -3.37 -8.33 -12.89
N ALA A 181 -4.08 -9.43 -12.67
CA ALA A 181 -3.67 -10.73 -13.17
C ALA A 181 -3.85 -10.82 -14.70
N GLU A 182 -2.90 -11.46 -15.38
CA GLU A 182 -2.98 -11.78 -16.80
C GLU A 182 -3.84 -13.04 -17.04
N ASP A 183 -3.77 -14.01 -16.14
CA ASP A 183 -4.40 -15.33 -16.27
C ASP A 183 -4.99 -15.85 -14.94
N GLY A 184 -5.59 -17.04 -15.00
CA GLY A 184 -6.31 -17.68 -13.90
C GLY A 184 -7.61 -16.96 -13.51
N PHE A 185 -8.22 -17.39 -12.42
CA PHE A 185 -9.50 -16.82 -11.94
C PHE A 185 -9.41 -15.34 -11.59
N ALA A 186 -8.23 -14.86 -11.18
CA ALA A 186 -8.00 -13.46 -10.85
C ALA A 186 -8.08 -12.54 -12.08
N ALA A 187 -7.90 -13.05 -13.31
CA ALA A 187 -7.94 -12.26 -14.54
C ALA A 187 -9.35 -11.70 -14.87
N ASP A 188 -10.39 -12.40 -14.40
CA ASP A 188 -11.80 -12.04 -14.59
C ASP A 188 -12.25 -10.86 -13.71
N TYR A 189 -11.41 -10.44 -12.75
CA TYR A 189 -11.69 -9.33 -11.86
C TYR A 189 -11.11 -8.02 -12.42
N ASP A 190 -11.70 -6.89 -12.02
CA ASP A 190 -11.23 -5.57 -12.45
C ASP A 190 -9.81 -5.31 -11.96
N HIS A 191 -9.54 -5.71 -10.71
CA HIS A 191 -8.30 -5.45 -10.01
C HIS A 191 -7.97 -6.57 -9.02
N VAL A 192 -6.69 -6.63 -8.61
CA VAL A 192 -6.23 -7.47 -7.51
C VAL A 192 -5.83 -6.58 -6.34
N VAL A 193 -6.21 -6.99 -5.13
CA VAL A 193 -5.86 -6.28 -3.89
C VAL A 193 -5.22 -7.21 -2.88
N LYS A 194 -4.25 -6.69 -2.14
CA LYS A 194 -3.66 -7.34 -0.98
C LYS A 194 -4.33 -6.83 0.30
N VAL A 195 -4.83 -7.73 1.13
CA VAL A 195 -5.28 -7.40 2.49
C VAL A 195 -4.06 -7.13 3.36
N LEU A 196 -3.98 -5.91 3.87
CA LEU A 196 -2.96 -5.46 4.82
C LEU A 196 -3.44 -5.60 6.26
N GLU A 197 -4.75 -5.49 6.48
CA GLU A 197 -5.38 -5.57 7.79
C GLU A 197 -6.88 -5.88 7.67
N VAL A 198 -7.41 -6.64 8.63
CA VAL A 198 -8.85 -6.83 8.85
C VAL A 198 -9.22 -6.05 10.10
N LYS A 199 -10.02 -4.99 9.98
CA LYS A 199 -10.45 -4.16 11.11
C LYS A 199 -11.65 -4.78 11.82
N GLU A 200 -12.67 -5.12 11.04
CA GLU A 200 -13.91 -5.69 11.53
C GLU A 200 -14.48 -6.65 10.48
N TRP A 201 -15.28 -7.62 10.92
CA TRP A 201 -16.04 -8.48 10.04
C TRP A 201 -17.31 -8.98 10.74
N ALA A 202 -18.33 -9.31 9.95
CA ALA A 202 -19.56 -9.92 10.44
C ALA A 202 -20.07 -10.96 9.43
N SER A 203 -20.67 -12.04 9.94
CA SER A 203 -21.27 -13.05 9.06
C SER A 203 -22.38 -12.46 8.19
N ASP A 204 -23.20 -11.57 8.77
CA ASP A 204 -24.29 -10.90 8.07
C ASP A 204 -23.83 -9.61 7.39
N ILE A 205 -24.42 -9.32 6.23
CA ILE A 205 -24.14 -8.11 5.47
C ILE A 205 -25.14 -7.04 5.93
N PRO A 206 -24.70 -5.93 6.52
CA PRO A 206 -25.60 -4.89 7.00
C PRO A 206 -26.33 -4.20 5.83
N GLN A 207 -27.52 -3.66 6.06
CA GLN A 207 -28.30 -2.96 5.03
C GLN A 207 -27.59 -1.72 4.45
N SER A 208 -26.64 -1.16 5.21
CA SER A 208 -25.77 -0.07 4.78
C SER A 208 -24.72 -0.52 3.76
N CYS A 209 -24.47 -1.82 3.61
CA CYS A 209 -23.53 -2.35 2.64
C CYS A 209 -24.29 -2.99 1.48
N ARG A 210 -24.55 -2.21 0.42
CA ARG A 210 -25.23 -2.72 -0.76
C ARG A 210 -24.21 -3.11 -1.81
N VAL A 211 -24.10 -4.40 -2.10
CA VAL A 211 -23.38 -4.86 -3.30
C VAL A 211 -24.39 -5.00 -4.43
N ALA A 212 -24.05 -4.49 -5.61
CA ALA A 212 -24.86 -4.77 -6.78
C ALA A 212 -24.84 -6.28 -7.05
N PRO A 213 -25.98 -6.89 -7.43
CA PRO A 213 -26.04 -8.30 -7.80
C PRO A 213 -25.25 -8.61 -9.07
#